data_AF-A0A520C6X8-F1
#
_entry.id   AF-A0A520C6X8-F1
#
_cell.length_a   1.000
_cell.length_b   1.000
_cell.length_c   1.000
_cell.angle_alpha   90.00
_cell.angle_beta   90.00
_cell.angle_gamma   90.00
#
_symmetry.space_group_name_H-M   'P 1'
#
loop_
_entity.id
_entity.type
_entity.pdbx_description
1 polymer ?
#
loop_
_entity_poly.entity_id
_entity_poly.type
_entity_poly.pdbx_seq_one_letter_code
_entity_poly.pdbx_strand_id
1 'polypeptide(L)'
;MDTAAFPSPDAEIAALRSLLAERDAALVERDALLLNFRLEIEKLKVQLARARREQYGQSSERLTAEIGQLEMLIGDLEENQAQAAAATKAAPTTPAKPRRQPVRKPLPAHLPRETVLHEPVLACRCGCTDPARLTRLGEDVTEVLEKLPARLKVIRHVRPRYACR
;
A
#
# COMPACT_ATOMS: atom_id res chain seq x y z
N MET A 1 33.12 45.02 68.71
CA MET A 1 33.68 45.97 67.72
C MET A 1 34.17 45.12 66.55
N ASP A 2 33.27 44.80 65.62
CA ASP A 2 33.60 43.98 64.46
C ASP A 2 33.62 44.88 63.23
N THR A 3 34.81 45.37 62.87
CA THR A 3 35.02 46.07 61.61
C THR A 3 35.07 45.03 60.50
N ALA A 4 33.95 44.79 59.83
CA ALA A 4 33.93 44.06 58.57
C ALA A 4 34.75 44.86 57.55
N ALA A 5 35.96 44.37 57.25
CA ALA A 5 36.81 44.95 56.22
C ALA A 5 36.13 44.75 54.86
N PHE A 6 35.74 45.85 54.22
CA PHE A 6 35.26 45.80 52.84
C PHE A 6 36.39 45.31 51.93
N PRO A 7 36.12 44.41 50.97
CA PRO A 7 37.15 43.96 50.04
C PRO A 7 37.72 45.16 49.27
N SER A 8 39.03 45.17 49.04
CA SER A 8 39.65 46.17 48.17
C SER A 8 39.11 46.00 46.73
N PRO A 9 38.81 47.08 45.99
CA PRO A 9 38.37 47.01 44.60
C PRO A 9 39.27 46.14 43.72
N ASP A 10 40.59 46.14 43.97
CA ASP A 10 41.54 45.31 43.23
C ASP A 10 41.38 43.81 43.50
N ALA A 11 40.99 43.44 44.73
CA ALA A 11 40.71 42.06 45.10
C ALA A 11 39.40 41.57 44.47
N GLU A 12 38.39 42.43 44.37
CA GLU A 12 37.14 42.13 43.67
C GLU A 12 37.35 41.97 42.16
N ILE A 13 38.15 42.85 41.55
CA ILE A 13 38.52 42.75 40.13
C ILE A 13 39.29 41.45 39.85
N ALA A 14 40.22 41.06 40.74
CA ALA A 14 40.95 39.81 40.61
C ALA A 14 40.02 38.59 40.70
N ALA A 15 39.07 38.58 41.66
CA ALA A 15 38.08 37.52 41.81
C ALA A 15 37.11 37.44 40.62
N LEU A 16 36.68 38.58 40.06
CA LEU A 16 35.84 38.58 38.86
C LEU A 16 36.60 38.06 37.63
N ARG A 17 37.88 38.40 37.48
CA ARG A 17 38.72 37.89 36.39
C ARG A 17 38.94 36.38 36.49
N SER A 18 39.14 35.83 37.69
CA SER A 18 39.25 34.37 37.86
C SER A 18 37.95 33.67 37.52
N LEU A 19 36.80 34.21 37.95
CA LEU A 19 35.49 33.68 37.59
C LEU A 19 35.24 33.73 36.07
N LEU A 20 35.60 34.81 35.39
CA LEU A 20 35.49 34.89 33.93
C LEU A 20 36.37 33.84 33.24
N ALA A 21 37.62 33.67 33.68
CA ALA A 21 38.52 32.66 33.11
C ALA A 21 37.97 31.22 33.29
N GLU A 22 37.38 30.91 34.45
CA GLU A 22 36.72 29.63 34.69
C GLU A 22 35.52 29.41 33.77
N ARG A 23 34.71 30.46 33.55
CA ARG A 23 33.55 30.40 32.65
C ARG A 23 33.96 30.27 31.19
N ASP A 24 34.99 30.98 30.75
CA ASP A 24 35.51 30.89 29.39
C ASP A 24 36.09 29.50 29.12
N ALA A 25 36.80 28.91 30.09
CA ALA A 25 37.25 27.52 30.00
C ALA A 25 36.08 26.55 29.84
N ALA A 26 35.01 26.72 30.62
CA ALA A 26 33.81 25.87 30.51
C ALA A 26 33.07 26.05 29.16
N LEU A 27 33.06 27.25 28.59
CA LEU A 27 32.47 27.52 27.27
C LEU A 27 33.28 26.84 26.16
N VAL A 28 34.61 26.91 26.22
CA VAL A 28 35.49 26.24 25.24
C VAL A 28 35.27 24.73 25.23
N GLU A 29 35.19 24.10 26.41
CA GLU A 29 34.91 22.67 26.53
C GLU A 29 33.53 22.31 25.94
N ARG A 30 32.51 23.11 26.25
CA ARG A 30 31.16 22.93 25.68
C ARG A 30 31.17 23.06 24.16
N ASP A 31 31.86 24.06 23.63
CA ASP A 31 31.91 24.31 22.18
C ASP A 31 32.64 23.19 21.45
N ALA A 32 33.70 22.63 22.04
CA ALA A 32 34.38 21.45 21.52
C ALA A 32 33.42 20.24 21.43
N LEU A 33 32.62 19.99 22.47
CA LEU A 33 31.60 18.93 22.45
C LEU A 33 30.53 19.18 21.39
N LEU A 34 30.05 20.41 21.24
CA LEU A 34 29.06 20.77 20.21
C LEU A 34 29.61 20.56 18.80
N LEU A 35 30.89 20.84 18.56
CA LEU A 35 31.54 20.57 17.28
C LEU A 35 31.62 19.06 17.02
N ASN A 36 32.02 18.26 18.01
CA ASN A 36 32.05 16.80 17.89
C ASN A 36 30.68 16.22 17.52
N PHE A 37 29.63 16.63 18.23
CA PHE A 37 28.27 16.18 17.92
C PHE A 37 27.79 16.64 16.54
N ARG A 38 28.13 17.87 16.11
CA ARG A 38 27.80 18.34 14.75
C ARG A 38 28.46 17.49 13.68
N LEU A 39 29.74 17.16 13.84
CA LEU A 39 30.47 16.30 12.90
C LEU A 39 29.87 14.89 12.84
N GLU A 40 29.49 14.34 13.99
CA GLU A 40 28.84 13.03 14.06
C GLU A 40 27.47 13.02 13.38
N ILE A 41 26.67 14.06 13.61
CA ILE A 41 25.37 14.24 12.93
C ILE A 41 25.56 14.31 11.41
N GLU A 42 26.53 15.09 10.91
CA GLU A 42 26.79 15.19 9.47
C GLU A 42 27.27 13.86 8.88
N LYS A 43 28.15 13.14 9.57
CA LYS A 43 28.57 11.78 9.19
C LYS A 43 27.37 10.83 9.06
N LEU A 44 26.49 10.80 10.07
CA LEU A 44 25.31 9.95 10.08
C LEU A 44 24.31 10.32 8.98
N LYS A 45 24.11 11.63 8.71
CA LYS A 45 23.29 12.09 7.59
C LYS A 45 23.80 11.59 6.24
N VAL A 46 25.12 11.66 6.00
CA VAL A 46 25.73 11.16 4.76
C VAL A 46 25.54 9.65 4.63
N GLN A 47 25.75 8.89 5.69
CA GLN A 47 25.51 7.44 5.70
C GLN A 47 24.05 7.09 5.41
N LEU A 48 23.11 7.80 6.04
CA LEU A 48 21.68 7.62 5.81
C LEU A 48 21.28 7.95 4.36
N ALA A 49 21.82 9.04 3.80
CA ALA A 49 21.57 9.41 2.41
C ALA A 49 22.09 8.35 1.44
N ARG A 50 23.27 7.78 1.72
CA ARG A 50 23.83 6.67 0.94
C ARG A 50 22.95 5.43 1.01
N ALA A 51 22.59 4.99 2.22
CA ALA A 51 21.73 3.82 2.41
C ALA A 51 20.37 3.98 1.71
N ARG A 52 19.76 5.17 1.80
CA ARG A 52 18.52 5.49 1.08
C ARG A 52 18.68 5.43 -0.43
N ARG A 53 19.80 5.91 -0.99
CA ARG A 53 20.08 5.83 -2.43
C ARG A 53 20.37 4.40 -2.88
N GLU A 54 20.99 3.56 -2.05
CA GLU A 54 21.20 2.15 -2.36
C GLU A 54 19.86 1.39 -2.37
N GLN A 55 18.98 1.66 -1.40
CA GLN A 55 17.68 0.99 -1.27
C GLN A 55 16.60 1.51 -2.25
N TYR A 56 16.61 2.81 -2.58
CA TYR A 56 15.55 3.47 -3.36
C TYR A 56 16.09 4.26 -4.55
N GLY A 57 17.34 4.06 -4.95
CA GLY A 57 17.94 4.76 -6.09
C GLY A 57 17.63 4.12 -7.43
N GLN A 58 18.04 4.80 -8.50
CA GLN A 58 17.82 4.37 -9.88
C GLN A 58 18.38 2.97 -10.19
N SER A 59 19.45 2.53 -9.51
CA SER A 59 19.98 1.17 -9.65
C SER A 59 19.03 0.13 -9.06
N SER A 60 18.34 0.44 -7.95
CA SER A 60 17.34 -0.43 -7.35
C SER A 60 16.11 -0.56 -8.24
N GLU A 61 15.68 0.54 -8.87
CA GLU A 61 14.59 0.51 -9.86
C GLU A 61 14.97 -0.29 -11.11
N ARG A 62 16.20 -0.14 -11.63
CA ARG A 62 16.72 -0.94 -12.75
C ARG A 62 16.79 -2.43 -12.41
N LEU A 63 17.32 -2.77 -11.24
CA LEU A 63 17.37 -4.15 -10.75
C LEU A 63 15.96 -4.74 -10.60
N THR A 64 15.01 -3.97 -10.08
CA THR A 64 13.61 -4.40 -9.97
C THR A 64 12.99 -4.67 -11.33
N ALA A 65 13.25 -3.81 -12.33
CA ALA A 65 12.78 -4.02 -13.70
C ALA A 65 13.42 -5.25 -14.35
N GLU A 66 14.73 -5.47 -14.15
CA GLU A 66 15.46 -6.63 -14.67
C GLU A 66 14.98 -7.93 -14.02
N ILE A 67 14.72 -7.93 -12.70
CA ILE A 67 14.09 -9.06 -11.99
C ILE A 67 12.73 -9.37 -12.61
N GLY A 68 11.86 -8.37 -12.82
CA GLY A 68 10.56 -8.58 -13.44
C GLY A 68 10.65 -9.16 -14.86
N GLN A 69 11.64 -8.75 -15.65
CA GLN A 69 11.90 -9.34 -16.97
C GLN A 69 12.35 -10.81 -16.86
N LEU A 70 13.25 -11.12 -15.92
CA LEU A 70 13.72 -12.48 -15.67
C LEU A 70 12.58 -13.38 -15.17
N GLU A 71 11.72 -12.89 -14.28
CA GLU A 71 10.53 -13.61 -13.79
C GLU A 71 9.57 -13.96 -14.93
N MET A 72 9.32 -13.01 -15.85
CA MET A 72 8.51 -13.26 -17.04
C MET A 72 9.12 -14.34 -17.94
N LEU A 73 10.43 -14.25 -18.23
CA LEU A 73 11.15 -15.24 -19.03
C LEU A 73 11.14 -16.63 -18.39
N ILE A 74 11.29 -16.71 -17.06
CA ILE A 74 11.18 -17.96 -16.31
C ILE A 74 9.77 -18.55 -16.50
N GLY A 75 8.71 -17.74 -16.35
CA GLY A 75 7.34 -18.18 -16.58
C GLY A 75 7.12 -18.75 -17.99
N ASP A 76 7.60 -18.07 -19.03
CA ASP A 76 7.52 -18.54 -20.42
C ASP A 76 8.24 -19.88 -20.61
N LEU A 77 9.42 -20.06 -19.99
CA LEU A 77 10.18 -21.31 -20.06
C LEU A 77 9.48 -22.46 -19.33
N GLU A 78 8.91 -22.20 -18.16
CA GLU A 78 8.13 -23.18 -17.40
C GLU A 78 6.89 -23.64 -18.18
N GLU A 79 6.16 -22.71 -18.82
CA GLU A 79 5.02 -23.04 -19.68
C GLU A 79 5.44 -23.90 -20.87
N ASN A 80 6.51 -23.53 -21.56
CA ASN A 80 7.04 -24.30 -22.69
C ASN A 80 7.49 -25.70 -22.26
N GLN A 81 8.14 -25.82 -21.10
CA GLN A 81 8.54 -27.11 -20.53
C GLN A 81 7.32 -27.98 -20.21
N ALA A 82 6.26 -27.40 -19.63
CA ALA A 82 5.01 -28.10 -19.35
C ALA A 82 4.33 -28.58 -20.65
N GLN A 83 4.33 -27.76 -21.71
CA GLN A 83 3.80 -28.15 -23.02
C GLN A 83 4.59 -29.30 -23.66
N ALA A 84 5.92 -29.25 -23.63
CA ALA A 84 6.77 -30.33 -24.14
C ALA A 84 6.59 -31.64 -23.36
N ALA A 85 6.45 -31.56 -22.03
CA ALA A 85 6.15 -32.72 -21.18
C ALA A 85 4.74 -33.29 -21.43
N ALA A 86 3.77 -32.47 -21.82
CA ALA A 86 2.44 -32.94 -22.23
C ALA A 86 2.46 -33.61 -23.61
N ALA A 87 3.24 -33.08 -24.56
CA ALA A 87 3.39 -33.64 -25.90
C ALA A 87 4.04 -35.03 -25.89
N THR A 88 5.01 -35.26 -25.00
CA THR A 88 5.68 -36.57 -24.83
C THR A 88 4.82 -37.62 -24.12
N LYS A 89 3.79 -37.21 -23.37
CA LYS A 89 2.82 -38.11 -22.71
C LYS A 89 1.66 -38.52 -23.62
N ALA A 90 1.61 -38.06 -24.87
CA ALA A 90 0.60 -38.44 -25.86
C ALA A 90 0.87 -39.85 -26.43
N ALA A 91 0.82 -40.89 -25.59
CA ALA A 91 0.54 -42.24 -26.04
C ALA A 91 -0.96 -42.33 -26.41
N PRO A 92 -1.40 -43.23 -27.33
CA PRO A 92 -2.78 -43.28 -27.78
C PRO A 92 -3.67 -43.69 -26.62
N THR A 93 -4.27 -42.70 -25.97
CA THR A 93 -5.16 -42.87 -24.85
C THR A 93 -6.57 -43.01 -25.42
N THR A 94 -7.19 -44.13 -25.07
CA THR A 94 -8.63 -44.45 -25.14
C THR A 94 -9.53 -43.23 -25.15
N PRO A 95 -10.67 -43.25 -25.88
CA PRO A 95 -11.49 -42.07 -26.14
C PRO A 95 -11.82 -41.35 -24.84
N ALA A 96 -11.23 -40.17 -24.69
CA ALA A 96 -11.43 -39.33 -23.53
C ALA A 96 -12.91 -38.95 -23.44
N LYS A 97 -13.54 -39.35 -22.33
CA LYS A 97 -14.90 -38.96 -21.96
C LYS A 97 -15.05 -37.44 -22.19
N PRO A 98 -16.13 -36.96 -22.84
CA PRO A 98 -16.28 -35.54 -23.13
C PRO A 98 -16.10 -34.75 -21.83
N ARG A 99 -15.06 -33.91 -21.78
CA ARG A 99 -14.80 -33.03 -20.66
C ARG A 99 -16.02 -32.12 -20.53
N ARG A 100 -16.86 -32.40 -19.52
CA ARG A 100 -17.97 -31.52 -19.17
C ARG A 100 -17.38 -30.16 -18.86
N GLN A 101 -17.79 -29.14 -19.61
CA GLN A 101 -17.42 -27.78 -19.30
C GLN A 101 -17.85 -27.49 -17.84
N PRO A 102 -16.97 -26.89 -17.02
CA PRO A 102 -17.33 -26.54 -15.65
C PRO A 102 -18.42 -25.46 -15.71
N VAL A 103 -19.67 -25.87 -15.50
CA VAL A 103 -20.81 -24.96 -15.33
C VAL A 103 -20.70 -24.35 -13.93
N ARG A 104 -20.85 -23.03 -13.83
CA ARG A 104 -20.91 -22.34 -12.54
C ARG A 104 -22.06 -22.91 -11.72
N LYS A 105 -21.76 -23.57 -10.61
CA LYS A 105 -22.79 -24.03 -9.67
C LYS A 105 -23.44 -22.81 -9.01
N PRO A 106 -24.77 -22.80 -8.84
CA PRO A 106 -25.45 -21.71 -8.14
C PRO A 106 -24.97 -21.63 -6.68
N LEU A 107 -25.02 -20.43 -6.09
CA LEU A 107 -24.65 -20.23 -4.70
C LEU A 107 -25.62 -21.00 -3.76
N PRO A 108 -25.14 -21.49 -2.61
CA PRO A 108 -25.96 -22.30 -1.71
C PRO A 108 -27.28 -21.64 -1.30
N ALA A 109 -28.36 -22.42 -1.22
CA ALA A 109 -29.70 -21.92 -0.91
C ALA A 109 -29.84 -21.44 0.55
N HIS A 110 -29.11 -22.04 1.49
CA HIS A 110 -29.20 -21.76 2.92
C HIS A 110 -28.54 -20.44 3.35
N LEU A 111 -27.79 -19.77 2.46
CA LEU A 111 -27.18 -18.48 2.76
C LEU A 111 -28.22 -17.35 2.70
N PRO A 112 -28.18 -16.40 3.65
CA PRO A 112 -29.09 -15.25 3.65
C PRO A 112 -28.85 -14.38 2.41
N ARG A 113 -29.93 -14.00 1.73
CA ARG A 113 -29.91 -13.17 0.52
C ARG A 113 -30.38 -11.75 0.82
N GLU A 114 -29.59 -10.77 0.41
CA GLU A 114 -29.93 -9.35 0.48
C GLU A 114 -30.10 -8.82 -0.95
N THR A 115 -31.24 -8.18 -1.25
CA THR A 115 -31.55 -7.73 -2.61
C THR A 115 -31.25 -6.24 -2.77
N VAL A 116 -30.40 -5.91 -3.74
CA VAL A 116 -30.09 -4.53 -4.13
C VAL A 116 -30.67 -4.27 -5.51
N LEU A 117 -31.68 -3.39 -5.58
CA LEU A 117 -32.30 -2.96 -6.82
C LEU A 117 -31.51 -1.81 -7.43
N HIS A 118 -31.08 -1.98 -8.68
CA HIS A 118 -30.40 -0.95 -9.46
C HIS A 118 -31.36 -0.42 -10.52
N GLU A 119 -32.09 0.65 -10.18
CA GLU A 119 -33.00 1.28 -11.13
C GLU A 119 -32.20 1.94 -12.28
N PRO A 120 -32.52 1.63 -13.54
CA PRO A 120 -31.88 2.29 -14.66
C PRO A 120 -32.38 3.74 -14.78
N VAL A 121 -31.51 4.63 -15.24
CA VAL A 121 -31.95 5.96 -15.68
C VAL A 121 -32.88 5.78 -16.87
N LEU A 122 -34.12 6.20 -16.73
CA LEU A 122 -35.17 6.04 -17.72
C LEU A 122 -34.95 7.03 -18.88
N ALA A 123 -34.10 6.64 -19.84
CA ALA A 123 -33.80 7.41 -21.04
C ALA A 123 -34.17 6.60 -22.30
N CYS A 124 -35.42 6.70 -22.75
CA CYS A 124 -35.84 6.15 -24.03
C CYS A 124 -35.42 7.07 -25.18
N ARG A 125 -34.97 6.51 -26.31
CA ARG A 125 -34.77 7.27 -27.58
C ARG A 125 -36.04 7.96 -28.08
N CYS A 126 -37.20 7.48 -27.66
CA CYS A 126 -38.51 8.05 -27.94
C CYS A 126 -38.86 9.28 -27.09
N GLY A 127 -37.97 9.75 -26.22
CA GLY A 127 -38.19 10.93 -25.35
C GLY A 127 -39.15 10.69 -24.18
N CYS A 128 -39.68 9.47 -24.04
CA CYS A 128 -40.53 9.10 -22.91
C CYS A 128 -39.67 8.89 -21.67
N THR A 129 -39.83 9.79 -20.70
CA THR A 129 -39.27 9.70 -19.34
C THR A 129 -40.35 9.37 -18.30
N ASP A 130 -41.62 9.31 -18.70
CA ASP A 130 -42.75 9.02 -17.82
C ASP A 130 -42.79 7.54 -17.41
N PRO A 131 -42.70 7.23 -16.09
CA PRO A 131 -42.81 5.85 -15.58
C PRO A 131 -44.12 5.16 -15.96
N ALA A 132 -45.21 5.92 -16.12
CA ALA A 132 -46.53 5.39 -16.48
C ALA A 132 -46.60 4.82 -17.92
N ARG A 133 -45.64 5.18 -18.79
CA ARG A 133 -45.55 4.69 -20.17
C ARG A 133 -44.53 3.56 -20.35
N LEU A 134 -43.90 3.13 -19.26
CA LEU A 134 -42.88 2.10 -19.24
C LEU A 134 -43.43 0.81 -18.64
N THR A 135 -43.18 -0.30 -19.32
CA THR A 135 -43.56 -1.64 -18.85
C THR A 135 -42.29 -2.42 -18.52
N ARG A 136 -42.26 -3.09 -17.36
CA ARG A 136 -41.13 -3.95 -16.96
C ARG A 136 -41.13 -5.21 -17.83
N LEU A 137 -40.07 -5.39 -18.62
CA LEU A 137 -39.93 -6.50 -19.58
C LEU A 137 -39.25 -7.72 -18.95
N GLY A 138 -38.34 -7.49 -18.02
CA GLY A 138 -37.58 -8.55 -17.35
C GLY A 138 -36.57 -7.98 -16.37
N GLU A 139 -35.72 -8.83 -15.82
CA GLU A 139 -34.66 -8.42 -14.91
C GLU A 139 -33.40 -9.23 -15.15
N ASP A 140 -32.26 -8.58 -14.97
CA ASP A 140 -30.95 -9.22 -14.93
C ASP A 140 -30.54 -9.38 -13.47
N VAL A 141 -30.23 -10.62 -13.07
CA VAL A 141 -29.95 -10.97 -11.67
C VAL A 141 -28.53 -11.50 -11.56
N THR A 142 -27.69 -10.80 -10.81
CA THR A 142 -26.32 -11.24 -10.50
C THR A 142 -26.16 -11.46 -9.00
N GLU A 143 -25.80 -12.68 -8.60
CA GLU A 143 -25.54 -13.04 -7.19
C GLU A 143 -24.04 -12.99 -6.89
N VAL A 144 -23.66 -12.35 -5.77
CA VAL A 144 -22.28 -12.23 -5.29
C VAL A 144 -22.20 -12.72 -3.84
N LEU A 145 -21.24 -13.59 -3.54
CA LEU A 145 -21.00 -14.05 -2.17
C LEU A 145 -20.16 -13.01 -1.41
N GLU A 146 -20.71 -12.45 -0.34
CA GLU A 146 -20.02 -11.52 0.56
C GLU A 146 -19.63 -12.22 1.86
N LYS A 147 -18.35 -12.07 2.23
CA LYS A 147 -17.80 -12.61 3.47
C LYS A 147 -17.78 -11.53 4.54
N LEU A 148 -18.57 -11.70 5.59
CA LEU A 148 -18.49 -10.92 6.82
C LEU A 148 -17.66 -11.72 7.85
N PRO A 149 -17.00 -11.06 8.82
CA PRO A 149 -16.18 -11.75 9.82
C PRO A 149 -16.89 -12.90 10.56
N ALA A 150 -18.21 -12.77 10.78
CA ALA A 150 -19.02 -13.74 11.52
C ALA A 150 -19.91 -14.64 10.63
N ARG A 151 -20.15 -14.30 9.36
CA ARG A 151 -21.11 -15.02 8.50
C ARG A 151 -20.88 -14.77 7.00
N LEU A 152 -21.42 -15.66 6.18
CA LEU A 152 -21.53 -15.46 4.73
C LEU A 152 -22.93 -14.97 4.38
N LYS A 153 -23.04 -14.03 3.45
CA LYS A 153 -24.31 -13.61 2.85
C LYS A 153 -24.17 -13.50 1.34
N VAL A 154 -25.30 -13.54 0.63
CA VAL A 154 -25.34 -13.39 -0.82
C VAL A 154 -26.01 -12.06 -1.15
N ILE A 155 -25.32 -11.17 -1.85
CA ILE A 155 -25.93 -9.97 -2.41
C ILE A 155 -26.54 -10.35 -3.77
N ARG A 156 -27.84 -10.18 -3.91
CA ARG A 156 -28.57 -10.30 -5.17
C ARG A 156 -28.75 -8.92 -5.78
N HIS A 157 -27.99 -8.62 -6.83
CA HIS A 157 -28.19 -7.40 -7.60
C HIS A 157 -29.24 -7.63 -8.68
N VAL A 158 -30.31 -6.83 -8.65
CA VAL A 158 -31.42 -6.89 -9.60
C VAL A 158 -31.40 -5.63 -10.46
N ARG A 159 -31.28 -5.78 -11.77
CA ARG A 159 -31.35 -4.70 -12.76
C ARG A 159 -32.59 -4.88 -13.63
N PRO A 160 -33.72 -4.24 -13.31
CA PRO A 160 -34.92 -4.34 -14.12
C PRO A 160 -34.71 -3.71 -15.51
N ARG A 161 -35.27 -4.35 -16.53
CA ARG A 161 -35.30 -3.86 -17.90
C ARG A 161 -36.71 -3.34 -18.20
N TYR A 162 -36.79 -2.13 -18.72
CA TYR A 162 -38.06 -1.49 -19.09
C TYR A 162 -38.15 -1.31 -20.60
N ALA A 163 -39.37 -1.36 -21.13
CA ALA A 163 -39.70 -1.04 -22.51
C ALA A 163 -40.83 -0.01 -22.54
N CYS A 164 -40.79 0.91 -23.50
CA CYS A 164 -41.93 1.81 -23.74
C CYS A 164 -43.06 1.01 -24.38
N ARG A 165 -44.28 1.33 -23.96
CA ARG A 165 -45.51 0.77 -24.54
C ARG A 165 -45.86 1.43 -25.87
#